data_AF-A0A8A1MDA2-F1
#
_entry.id   AF-A0A8A1MDA2-F1
#
_cell.length_a   1.000
_cell.length_b   1.000
_cell.length_c   1.000
_cell.angle_alpha   90.00
_cell.angle_beta   90.00
_cell.angle_gamma   90.00
#
_symmetry.space_group_name_H-M   'P 1'
#
loop_
_entity.id
_entity.type
_entity.pdbx_description
1 polymer ?
#
loop_
_entity_poly.entity_id
_entity_poly.type
_entity_poly.pdbx_seq_one_letter_code
_entity_poly.pdbx_strand_id
1 'polypeptide(L)'
;MGIVSFLQVLVDGPAGQENKVVPRHVLALSYATLTPFTIPKLPRAAGTGPVKKLWEKAEIDSKWANSTSAKKRDQADRRRNLTDFERFKVMRLKKQARYEVQKAHAKIRASAS
;
A
#
# COMPACT_ATOMS: atom_id res chain seq x y z
N MET A 1 -6.09 17.21 11.65
CA MET A 1 -6.53 15.97 12.36
C MET A 1 -6.36 16.13 13.87
N GLY A 2 -7.08 15.36 14.68
CA GLY A 2 -7.00 15.42 16.14
C GLY A 2 -7.51 14.14 16.80
N ILE A 3 -7.12 13.90 18.06
CA ILE A 3 -7.66 12.81 18.88
C ILE A 3 -8.97 13.31 19.52
N VAL A 4 -10.03 12.53 19.37
CA VAL A 4 -11.36 12.83 19.92
C VAL A 4 -11.50 12.17 21.29
N SER A 5 -11.17 10.88 21.38
CA SER A 5 -11.13 10.09 22.62
C SER A 5 -9.99 9.07 22.55
N PHE A 6 -9.72 8.31 23.63
CA PHE A 6 -8.63 7.34 23.66
C PHE A 6 -8.68 6.32 22.50
N LEU A 7 -9.88 5.98 22.02
CA LEU A 7 -10.09 5.00 20.97
C LEU A 7 -10.51 5.60 19.64
N GLN A 8 -10.75 6.91 19.56
CA GLN A 8 -11.29 7.55 18.37
C GLN A 8 -10.44 8.73 17.91
N VAL A 9 -10.20 8.77 16.61
CA VAL A 9 -9.39 9.79 15.95
C VAL A 9 -10.18 10.45 14.83
N LEU A 10 -9.98 11.75 14.67
CA LEU A 10 -10.52 12.51 13.54
C LEU A 10 -9.60 12.33 12.34
N VAL A 11 -10.10 11.64 11.32
CA VAL A 11 -9.41 11.29 10.08
C VAL A 11 -9.79 12.26 8.96
N ASP A 12 -8.81 12.60 8.13
CA ASP A 12 -8.97 13.42 6.93
C ASP A 12 -7.93 12.95 5.90
N GLY A 13 -8.39 12.51 4.72
CA GLY A 13 -7.53 11.93 3.68
C GLY A 13 -7.71 12.63 2.34
N PRO A 14 -7.07 13.80 2.12
CA PRO A 14 -7.19 14.57 0.88
C PRO A 14 -6.27 14.02 -0.20
N ALA A 15 -6.46 12.75 -0.58
CA ALA A 15 -5.70 12.11 -1.65
C ALA A 15 -5.89 12.86 -2.99
N GLY A 16 -4.88 12.84 -3.86
CA GLY A 16 -4.95 13.51 -5.17
C GLY A 16 -5.90 12.82 -6.17
N GLN A 17 -6.24 11.55 -5.96
CA GLN A 17 -7.15 10.78 -6.81
C GLN A 17 -8.56 10.77 -6.20
N GLU A 18 -9.57 11.20 -6.96
CA GLU A 18 -10.97 11.31 -6.49
C GLU A 18 -11.50 10.02 -5.86
N ASN A 19 -11.20 8.86 -6.46
CA ASN A 19 -11.61 7.55 -5.95
C ASN A 19 -10.93 7.12 -4.64
N LYS A 20 -9.95 7.88 -4.16
CA LYS A 20 -9.19 7.60 -2.92
C LYS A 20 -9.34 8.71 -1.88
N VAL A 21 -10.19 9.71 -2.15
CA VAL A 21 -10.47 10.78 -1.19
C VAL A 21 -11.28 10.20 -0.04
N VAL A 22 -10.77 10.40 1.17
CA VAL A 22 -11.47 10.04 2.41
C VAL A 22 -11.97 11.33 3.05
N PRO A 23 -13.30 11.56 3.10
CA PRO A 23 -13.85 12.77 3.69
C PRO A 23 -13.54 12.82 5.18
N ARG A 24 -13.52 14.02 5.74
CA ARG A 24 -13.23 14.24 7.16
C ARG A 24 -14.30 13.58 8.04
N HIS A 25 -13.92 12.60 8.86
CA HIS A 25 -14.83 11.88 9.75
C HIS A 25 -14.10 11.31 10.98
N VAL A 26 -14.85 10.84 11.97
CA VAL A 26 -14.29 10.17 13.15
C VAL A 26 -14.17 8.67 12.87
N LEU A 27 -12.98 8.10 13.11
CA LEU A 27 -12.69 6.68 12.94
C LEU A 27 -12.22 6.09 14.28
N ALA A 28 -12.72 4.90 14.62
CA ALA A 28 -12.18 4.15 15.74
C ALA A 28 -10.82 3.55 15.36
N LEU A 29 -9.84 3.62 16.28
CA LEU A 29 -8.48 3.12 16.06
C LEU A 29 -8.44 1.61 15.75
N SER A 30 -9.45 0.84 16.17
CA SER A 30 -9.59 -0.59 15.86
C SER A 30 -9.73 -0.88 14.36
N TYR A 31 -10.28 0.05 13.57
CA TYR A 31 -10.44 -0.09 12.12
C TYR A 31 -9.26 0.52 11.33
N ALA A 32 -8.31 1.15 12.00
CA ALA A 32 -7.17 1.81 11.38
C ALA A 32 -5.89 1.00 11.57
N THR A 33 -5.11 0.85 10.52
CA THR A 33 -3.72 0.39 10.63
C THR A 33 -2.79 1.57 10.37
N LEU A 34 -1.93 1.87 11.34
CA LEU A 34 -1.00 2.99 11.23
C LEU A 34 0.11 2.66 10.22
N THR A 35 0.42 3.64 9.36
CA THR A 35 1.52 3.56 8.40
C THR A 35 2.74 4.29 8.96
N PRO A 36 3.97 4.00 8.47
CA PRO A 36 5.17 4.69 8.94
C PRO A 36 5.29 6.13 8.40
N PHE A 37 4.36 6.61 7.58
CA PHE A 37 4.42 7.94 6.98
C PHE A 37 3.92 9.00 7.96
N THR A 38 4.79 9.96 8.27
CA THR A 38 4.46 11.08 9.16
C THR A 38 4.64 12.41 8.44
N ILE A 39 3.63 13.27 8.49
CA ILE A 39 3.74 14.67 8.04
C ILE A 39 4.21 15.52 9.23
N PRO A 40 5.46 16.03 9.21
CA PRO A 40 5.97 16.81 10.33
C PRO A 40 5.23 18.14 10.47
N LYS A 41 5.07 18.60 11.72
CA LYS A 41 4.51 19.92 12.06
C LYS A 41 3.08 20.16 11.54
N LEU A 42 2.28 19.11 11.35
CA LEU A 42 0.85 19.27 11.05
C LEU A 42 0.13 19.83 12.29
N PRO A 43 -0.53 21.00 12.21
CA PRO A 43 -1.25 21.54 13.35
C PRO A 43 -2.40 20.62 13.78
N ARG A 44 -2.58 20.45 15.09
CA ARG A 44 -3.75 19.74 15.63
C ARG A 44 -5.02 20.48 15.20
N ALA A 45 -6.06 19.72 14.89
CA ALA A 45 -7.34 20.21 14.39
C ALA A 45 -7.31 20.95 13.04
N ALA A 46 -6.18 20.97 12.31
CA ALA A 46 -6.11 21.56 10.96
C ALA A 46 -7.24 21.08 10.05
N GLY A 47 -7.84 22.01 9.30
CA GLY A 47 -8.86 21.76 8.28
C GLY A 47 -8.29 21.05 7.04
N THR A 48 -9.17 20.63 6.12
CA THR A 48 -8.78 19.85 4.94
C THR A 48 -7.83 20.60 4.00
N GLY A 49 -8.00 21.92 3.83
CA GLY A 49 -7.13 22.75 2.98
C GLY A 49 -5.64 22.72 3.39
N PRO A 50 -5.29 23.07 4.63
CA PRO A 50 -3.92 22.94 5.14
C PRO A 50 -3.37 21.51 5.11
N VAL A 51 -4.21 20.51 5.42
CA VAL A 51 -3.81 19.09 5.36
C VAL A 51 -3.43 18.70 3.92
N LYS A 52 -4.24 19.10 2.93
CA LYS A 52 -3.98 18.84 1.50
C LYS A 52 -2.65 19.43 1.04
N LYS A 53 -2.38 20.70 1.38
CA LYS A 53 -1.10 21.37 1.04
C LYS A 53 0.11 20.63 1.61
N LEU A 54 0.02 20.18 2.86
CA LEU A 54 1.11 19.44 3.51
C LEU A 54 1.22 17.99 3.01
N TRP A 55 0.11 17.38 2.65
CA TRP A 55 0.04 16.04 2.05
C TRP A 55 0.77 16.00 0.70
N GLU A 56 0.47 16.97 -0.16
CA GLU A 56 1.14 17.16 -1.46
C GLU A 56 2.62 17.46 -1.27
N LYS A 57 2.97 18.39 -0.37
CA LYS A 57 4.39 18.72 -0.07
C LYS A 57 5.19 17.53 0.47
N ALA A 58 4.54 16.64 1.22
CA ALA A 58 5.17 15.45 1.76
C ALA A 58 5.16 14.26 0.78
N GLU A 59 4.57 14.42 -0.40
CA GLU A 59 4.45 13.41 -1.47
C GLU A 59 3.90 12.07 -0.96
N ILE A 60 2.91 12.12 -0.06
CA ILE A 60 2.41 10.93 0.64
C ILE A 60 1.82 9.92 -0.34
N ASP A 61 1.13 10.37 -1.39
CA ASP A 61 0.55 9.47 -2.40
C ASP A 61 1.63 8.68 -3.15
N SER A 62 2.75 9.34 -3.50
CA SER A 62 3.90 8.69 -4.15
C SER A 62 4.58 7.70 -3.21
N LYS A 63 4.79 8.10 -1.95
CA LYS A 63 5.37 7.22 -0.92
C LYS A 63 4.49 6.01 -0.63
N TRP A 64 3.17 6.21 -0.57
CA TRP A 64 2.21 5.14 -0.41
C TRP A 64 2.24 4.18 -1.61
N ALA A 65 2.18 4.69 -2.84
CA ALA A 65 2.23 3.87 -4.05
C ALA A 65 3.51 3.02 -4.15
N ASN A 66 4.64 3.55 -3.69
CA ASN A 66 5.91 2.82 -3.68
C ASN A 66 6.06 1.83 -2.52
N SER A 67 5.21 1.92 -1.49
CA SER A 67 5.28 1.06 -0.32
C SER A 67 4.98 -0.41 -0.63
N THR A 68 5.59 -1.31 0.13
CA THR A 68 5.33 -2.76 0.03
C THR A 68 3.87 -3.08 0.34
N SER A 69 3.23 -2.35 1.26
CA SER A 69 1.83 -2.54 1.61
C SER A 69 0.88 -2.24 0.44
N ALA A 70 1.09 -1.12 -0.26
CA ALA A 70 0.31 -0.79 -1.45
C ALA A 70 0.54 -1.81 -2.56
N LYS A 71 1.81 -2.15 -2.86
CA LYS A 71 2.15 -3.16 -3.87
C LYS A 71 1.53 -4.53 -3.58
N LYS A 72 1.48 -4.94 -2.31
CA LYS A 72 0.83 -6.20 -1.88
C LYS A 72 -0.69 -6.14 -2.07
N ARG A 73 -1.34 -5.03 -1.73
CA ARG A 73 -2.78 -4.83 -1.96
C ARG A 73 -3.10 -4.89 -3.45
N ASP A 74 -2.38 -4.13 -4.26
CA ASP A 74 -2.55 -4.14 -5.72
C ASP A 74 -2.33 -5.53 -6.31
N GLN A 75 -1.34 -6.28 -5.82
CA GLN A 75 -1.10 -7.65 -6.24
C GLN A 75 -2.27 -8.58 -5.85
N ALA A 76 -2.84 -8.42 -4.65
CA ALA A 76 -3.99 -9.21 -4.21
C ALA A 76 -5.24 -8.91 -5.04
N ASP A 77 -5.50 -7.64 -5.32
CA ASP A 77 -6.63 -7.19 -6.15
C ASP A 77 -6.50 -7.71 -7.59
N ARG A 78 -5.31 -7.60 -8.19
CA ARG A 78 -5.02 -8.18 -9.51
C ARG A 78 -5.26 -9.68 -9.51
N ARG A 79 -4.81 -10.42 -8.50
CA ARG A 79 -5.01 -11.87 -8.38
C ARG A 79 -6.49 -12.24 -8.26
N ARG A 80 -7.28 -11.44 -7.52
CA ARG A 80 -8.72 -11.64 -7.37
C ARG A 80 -9.46 -11.44 -8.70
N ASN A 81 -8.98 -10.53 -9.53
CA ASN A 81 -9.61 -10.15 -10.79
C ASN A 81 -9.12 -10.95 -12.02
N LEU A 82 -8.30 -12.01 -11.84
CA LEU A 82 -7.82 -12.82 -12.96
C LEU A 82 -8.92 -13.68 -13.58
N THR A 83 -9.03 -13.60 -14.91
CA THR A 83 -9.81 -14.52 -15.73
C THR A 83 -9.17 -15.91 -15.75
N ASP A 84 -9.94 -16.93 -16.14
CA ASP A 84 -9.44 -18.31 -16.17
C ASP A 84 -8.27 -18.51 -17.14
N PHE A 85 -8.34 -17.86 -18.31
CA PHE A 85 -7.25 -17.87 -19.28
C PHE A 85 -5.96 -17.23 -18.74
N GLU A 86 -6.09 -16.12 -17.99
CA GLU A 86 -4.92 -15.49 -17.37
C GLU A 86 -4.34 -16.34 -16.24
N ARG A 87 -5.18 -17.05 -15.47
CA ARG A 87 -4.69 -18.03 -14.48
C ARG A 87 -3.87 -19.13 -15.14
N PHE A 88 -4.30 -19.63 -16.29
CA PHE A 88 -3.53 -20.60 -17.07
C PHE A 88 -2.18 -20.03 -17.52
N LYS A 89 -2.13 -18.80 -18.04
CA LYS A 89 -0.88 -18.12 -18.40
C LYS A 89 0.06 -17.99 -17.20
N VAL A 90 -0.45 -17.52 -16.05
CA VAL A 90 0.32 -17.39 -14.81
C VAL A 90 0.88 -18.74 -14.36
N MET A 91 0.10 -19.83 -14.46
CA MET A 91 0.55 -21.18 -14.12
C MET A 91 1.72 -21.62 -15.02
N ARG A 92 1.61 -21.43 -16.34
CA ARG A 92 2.67 -21.78 -17.30
C ARG A 92 3.95 -20.99 -17.04
N LEU A 93 3.85 -19.67 -16.85
CA LEU A 93 4.99 -18.80 -16.56
C LEU A 93 5.67 -19.17 -15.23
N LYS A 94 4.89 -19.47 -14.19
CA LYS A 94 5.42 -19.95 -12.90
C LYS A 94 6.19 -21.26 -13.04
N LYS A 95 5.70 -22.19 -13.88
CA LYS A 95 6.40 -23.45 -14.14
C LYS A 95 7.75 -23.22 -14.81
N GLN A 96 7.80 -22.34 -15.82
CA GLN A 96 9.07 -21.96 -16.47
C GLN A 96 10.05 -21.32 -15.49
N ALA A 97 9.60 -20.32 -14.72
CA ALA A 97 10.45 -19.64 -13.75
C ALA A 97 11.01 -20.60 -12.69
N ARG A 98 10.18 -21.52 -12.18
CA ARG A 98 10.62 -22.52 -11.19
C ARG A 98 11.69 -23.46 -11.77
N TYR A 99 11.55 -23.88 -13.02
CA TYR A 99 12.52 -24.74 -13.68
C TYR A 99 13.89 -24.06 -13.80
N GLU A 100 13.93 -22.81 -14.27
CA GLU A 100 15.19 -22.06 -14.38
C GLU A 100 15.87 -21.84 -13.02
N VAL A 101 15.08 -21.50 -11.99
CA VAL A 101 15.60 -21.34 -10.61
C VAL A 101 16.19 -22.65 -10.10
N GLN A 102 15.53 -23.79 -10.31
CA GLN A 102 16.04 -25.09 -9.88
C GLN A 102 17.32 -25.49 -10.62
N LYS A 103 17.39 -25.22 -11.92
CA LYS A 103 18.59 -25.45 -12.73
C LYS A 103 19.77 -24.62 -12.25
N ALA A 104 19.56 -23.33 -12.01
CA ALA A 104 20.58 -22.44 -11.47
C ALA A 104 21.03 -22.88 -10.06
N HIS A 105 20.08 -23.23 -9.20
CA HIS A 105 20.36 -23.71 -7.84
C HIS A 105 21.17 -25.02 -7.83
N ALA A 106 20.84 -25.97 -8.71
CA ALA A 106 21.59 -27.22 -8.85
C ALA A 106 23.04 -26.96 -9.28
N LYS A 107 23.26 -26.02 -10.20
CA LYS A 107 24.61 -25.62 -10.64
C LYS A 107 25.41 -24.98 -9.50
N ILE A 108 24.81 -24.06 -8.74
CA ILE A 108 25.45 -23.42 -7.59
C ILE A 108 25.83 -24.45 -6.54
N ARG A 109 24.91 -25.38 -6.21
CA ARG A 109 25.16 -26.45 -5.24
C ARG A 109 26.30 -27.36 -5.68
N ALA A 110 26.35 -27.73 -6.95
CA ALA A 110 27.42 -28.57 -7.50
C ALA A 110 28.79 -27.87 -7.51
N SER A 111 28.84 -26.53 -7.70
CA SER A 111 30.09 -25.76 -7.63
C SER A 111 30.54 -25.41 -6.21
N ALA A 112 29.64 -25.50 -5.24
CA ALA A 112 29.91 -25.20 -3.82
C ALA A 112 30.24 -26.45 -2.99
N SER A 113 30.18 -27.63 -3.61
CA SER A 113 30.64 -28.91 -3.07
C SER A 113 32.03 -29.20 -3.62
#